data_AF-A0A7V3MJE1-F1
#
_entry.id   AF-A0A7V3MJE1-F1
#
_cell.length_a   1.000
_cell.length_b   1.000
_cell.length_c   1.000
_cell.angle_alpha   90.00
_cell.angle_beta   90.00
_cell.angle_gamma   90.00
#
_symmetry.space_group_name_H-M   'P 1'
#
loop_
_entity.id
_entity.type
_entity.pdbx_description
1 polymer ?
#
loop_
_entity_poly.entity_id
_entity_poly.type
_entity_poly.pdbx_seq_one_letter_code
_entity_poly.pdbx_strand_id
1 'polypeptide(L)' 'RLHTIMERLLEDVSFSAPDIQEKQVTIDAAYVRDRLADIVKDEDLSRYIL' A
#
# COMPACT_ATOMS: atom_id res chain seq x y z
N ARG A 1 7.41 7.12 10.09
CA ARG A 1 8.03 6.20 9.13
C ARG A 1 7.11 5.02 8.83
N LEU A 2 6.81 4.12 9.77
CA LEU A 2 5.83 3.03 9.55
C LEU A 2 4.39 3.52 9.31
N HIS A 3 3.95 4.57 10.00
CA HIS A 3 2.60 5.12 9.83
C HIS A 3 2.31 5.55 8.38
N THR A 4 3.22 6.29 7.75
CA THR A 4 3.07 6.77 6.37
C THR A 4 2.97 5.61 5.37
N ILE A 5 3.71 4.52 5.61
CA ILE A 5 3.66 3.32 4.77
C ILE A 5 2.33 2.59 4.94
N MET A 6 1.85 2.44 6.17
CA MET A 6 0.55 1.83 6.45
C MET A 6 -0.60 2.64 5.85
N GLU A 7 -0.54 3.97 5.93
CA GLU A 7 -1.53 4.86 5.33
C GLU A 7 -1.60 4.67 3.82
N ARG A 8 -0.45 4.68 3.12
CA ARG A 8 -0.37 4.43 1.67
C ARG A 8 -0.91 3.04 1.29
N LEU A 9 -0.54 2.03 2.06
CA LEU A 9 -0.94 0.65 1.78
C LEU A 9 -2.46 0.47 1.93
N LEU A 10 -3.05 1.15 2.92
CA LEU A 10 -4.48 1.11 3.21
C LEU A 10 -5.29 2.10 2.37
N GLU A 11 -4.66 3.09 1.74
CA GLU A 11 -5.32 4.11 0.90
C GLU A 11 -6.12 3.45 -0.23
N ASP A 12 -5.49 2.54 -0.98
CA ASP A 12 -6.14 1.82 -2.08
C ASP A 12 -7.24 0.87 -1.59
N VAL A 13 -7.01 0.21 -0.45
CA VAL A 13 -8.01 -0.68 0.16
C VAL A 13 -9.20 0.12 0.65
N SER A 14 -8.97 1.28 1.26
CA SER A 14 -10.01 2.20 1.77
C SER A 14 -10.80 2.84 0.63
N PHE A 15 -10.14 3.17 -0.49
CA PHE A 15 -10.79 3.67 -1.70
C PHE A 15 -11.66 2.61 -2.36
N SER A 16 -11.18 1.36 -2.39
CA SER A 16 -11.89 0.24 -3.03
C SER A 16 -12.93 -0.40 -2.10
N ALA A 17 -12.81 -0.23 -0.78
CA ALA A 17 -13.70 -0.82 0.23
C ALA A 17 -15.21 -0.59 0.02
N PRO A 18 -15.69 0.56 -0.48
CA PRO A 18 -17.12 0.75 -0.74
C PRO A 18 -17.63 -0.13 -1.90
N ASP A 19 -16.77 -0.44 -2.87
CA ASP A 19 -17.11 -1.18 -4.09
C ASP A 19 -16.86 -2.69 -3.94
N ILE A 20 -16.04 -3.10 -2.97
CA ILE A 20 -15.77 -4.51 -2.70
C ILE A 20 -16.94 -5.09 -1.89
N GLN A 21 -17.74 -5.96 -2.52
CA GLN A 21 -18.77 -6.73 -1.82
C GLN A 21 -18.19 -7.76 -0.83
N GLU A 22 -16.96 -8.23 -1.08
CA GLU A 22 -16.21 -9.11 -0.18
C GLU A 22 -15.59 -8.35 0.99
N LYS A 23 -16.08 -8.62 2.20
CA LYS A 23 -15.62 -7.96 3.44
C LYS A 23 -14.21 -8.38 3.91
N GLN A 24 -13.52 -9.29 3.21
CA GLN A 24 -12.19 -9.76 3.58
C GLN A 24 -11.18 -9.48 2.46
N VAL A 25 -10.25 -8.57 2.74
CA VAL A 25 -9.09 -8.31 1.90
C VAL A 25 -7.89 -8.97 2.56
N THR A 26 -7.26 -9.94 1.87
CA THR A 26 -6.04 -10.59 2.37
C THR A 26 -4.83 -9.79 1.91
N ILE A 27 -4.12 -9.18 2.85
CA ILE A 27 -2.86 -8.47 2.59
C ILE A 27 -1.72 -9.48 2.76
N ASP A 28 -1.18 -9.97 1.65
CA ASP A 28 -0.05 -10.89 1.65
C ASP A 28 1.27 -10.21 1.24
N ALA A 29 2.37 -10.96 1.32
CA ALA A 29 3.69 -10.46 0.96
C ALA A 29 3.84 -10.11 -0.53
N ALA A 30 2.98 -10.66 -1.40
CA ALA A 30 2.98 -10.33 -2.83
C ALA A 30 2.28 -8.98 -3.05
N TYR A 31 1.11 -8.77 -2.45
CA TYR A 31 0.36 -7.52 -2.44
C TYR A 31 1.20 -6.36 -1.92
N VAL A 32 1.86 -6.56 -0.77
CA VAL A 32 2.76 -5.56 -0.19
C VAL A 32 3.92 -5.24 -1.14
N ARG A 33 4.49 -6.26 -1.80
CA ARG A 33 5.62 -6.08 -2.71
C ARG A 33 5.23 -5.38 -4.01
N ASP A 34 4.08 -5.70 -4.59
CA ASP A 34 3.56 -5.00 -5.76
C ASP A 34 3.30 -3.53 -5.44
N ARG A 35 2.67 -3.23 -4.29
CA ARG A 35 2.38 -1.85 -3.89
C ARG A 35 3.62 -1.04 -3.51
N LEU A 36 4.63 -1.68 -2.91
CA LEU A 36 5.89 -1.03 -2.58
C LEU A 36 6.89 -1.05 -3.73
N ALA A 37 6.73 -1.90 -4.76
CA ALA A 37 7.65 -1.97 -5.89
C ALA A 37 7.70 -0.65 -6.66
N ASP A 38 6.57 0.04 -6.79
CA ASP A 38 6.51 1.36 -7.43
C ASP A 38 7.20 2.44 -6.58
N ILE A 39 7.13 2.34 -5.25
CA ILE A 39 7.79 3.26 -4.31
C ILE A 39 9.29 3.00 -4.22
N VAL A 40 9.71 1.74 -4.29
CA VAL A 40 11.12 1.32 -4.18
C VAL A 40 11.89 1.54 -5.48
N LYS A 41 11.21 1.53 -6.64
CA LYS A 41 11.83 1.91 -7.93
C LYS A 41 12.28 3.37 -7.97
N ASP A 42 11.69 4.21 -7.14
CA ASP A 42 11.98 5.63 -7.07
C ASP A 42 12.81 5.89 -5.80
N GLU A 43 14.12 5.66 -5.90
CA GLU A 43 15.10 5.71 -4.80
C GLU A 43 15.10 7.06 -4.02
N ASP A 44 14.61 8.12 -4.68
CA ASP A 44 14.43 9.45 -4.12
C ASP A 44 13.08 9.58 -3.39
N LEU A 45 12.03 8.92 -3.88
CA LEU A 45 10.72 8.86 -3.24
C LEU A 45 10.73 7.99 -1.99
N SER A 46 11.47 6.87 -2.02
CA SER A 46 11.69 6.05 -0.83
C SER A 46 12.40 6.86 0.26
N ARG A 47 13.34 7.74 -0.11
CA ARG A 47 14.06 8.63 0.81
C ARG A 47 13.19 9.74 1.40
N TYR A 48 12.16 10.18 0.68
CA TYR A 48 11.22 11.21 1.12
C TYR A 48 10.02 10.66 1.91
N ILE A 49 9.61 9.41 1.67
CA ILE A 49 8.44 8.77 2.31
C ILE A 49 8.82 7.92 3.52
N LEU A 50 10.00 7.27 3.52
CA LEU A 50 10.50 6.51 4.68
C LEU A 50 11.01 7.45 5.76
#